data_AF-R6AA45-F1
#
_entry.id   AF-R6AA45-F1
#
_cell.length_a   1.000
_cell.length_b   1.000
_cell.length_c   1.000
_cell.angle_alpha   90.00
_cell.angle_beta   90.00
_cell.angle_gamma   90.00
#
_symmetry.space_group_name_H-M   'P 1'
#
loop_
_entity.id
_entity.type
_entity.pdbx_description
1 polymer ?
#
loop_
_entity_poly.entity_id
_entity_poly.type
_entity_poly.pdbx_seq_one_letter_code
_entity_poly.pdbx_strand_id
1 'polypeptide(L)'
;MIQKKKLLKDLQQYSASEIAEAVRNGVVTIYELEKGTEGAFTPLLRKRVETILAAPPEPAVEPQPQSVPTHPVAVEPPVAPVAEPAAEPQPQSAPADHAEPQTDSKGMFRNPFSFKGRIRRLEYGLSFIIYFVFIVISQIVSDDIIYKYAYGDVSSAEYQGYLTILLIISIPFYWFFIAQNCKRCHDVGHSGWSQLIPFYVFALLFERGTIGDNKYGKNPKE
;
A
#
# COMPACT_ATOMS: atom_id res chain seq x y z
N MET A 1 -7.86 -39.11 -10.74
CA MET A 1 -8.60 -38.19 -11.64
C MET A 1 -9.48 -37.27 -10.81
N ILE A 2 -9.42 -35.96 -11.07
CA ILE A 2 -10.26 -34.96 -10.40
C ILE A 2 -11.71 -35.12 -10.89
N GLN A 3 -12.68 -35.17 -9.97
CA GLN A 3 -14.10 -35.24 -10.34
C GLN A 3 -14.68 -33.84 -10.59
N LYS A 4 -15.33 -33.64 -11.74
CA LYS A 4 -15.97 -32.36 -12.15
C LYS A 4 -16.82 -31.71 -11.04
N LYS A 5 -17.72 -32.47 -10.41
CA LYS A 5 -18.61 -31.94 -9.35
C LYS A 5 -17.83 -31.45 -8.13
N LYS A 6 -16.76 -32.15 -7.75
CA LYS A 6 -15.91 -31.78 -6.62
C LYS A 6 -15.07 -30.53 -6.94
N LEU A 7 -14.55 -30.45 -8.16
CA LEU A 7 -13.78 -29.31 -8.64
C LEU A 7 -14.61 -28.01 -8.65
N LEU A 8 -15.86 -28.07 -9.12
CA LEU A 8 -16.73 -26.88 -9.17
C LEU A 8 -17.15 -26.39 -7.78
N LYS A 9 -17.37 -27.31 -6.82
CA LYS A 9 -17.78 -26.97 -5.46
C LYS A 9 -16.62 -26.43 -4.62
N ASP A 10 -15.45 -27.05 -4.73
CA ASP A 10 -14.30 -26.78 -3.86
C ASP A 10 -13.13 -26.16 -4.63
N LEU A 11 -13.43 -25.29 -5.61
CA LEU A 11 -12.44 -24.74 -6.55
C LEU A 11 -11.23 -24.10 -5.86
N GLN A 12 -11.43 -23.47 -4.70
CA GLN A 12 -10.39 -22.81 -3.91
C GLN A 12 -9.32 -23.76 -3.36
N GLN A 13 -9.59 -25.07 -3.32
CA GLN A 13 -8.64 -26.08 -2.86
C GLN A 13 -7.64 -26.52 -3.94
N TYR A 14 -7.86 -26.12 -5.19
CA TYR A 14 -7.03 -26.50 -6.32
C TYR A 14 -6.17 -25.32 -6.77
N SER A 15 -4.91 -25.62 -7.08
CA SER A 15 -3.98 -24.66 -7.68
C SER A 15 -4.37 -24.33 -9.13
N ALA A 16 -3.84 -23.22 -9.65
CA ALA A 16 -4.11 -22.81 -11.04
C ALA A 16 -3.58 -23.83 -12.07
N SER A 17 -2.52 -24.57 -11.75
CA SER A 17 -1.98 -25.64 -12.60
C SER A 17 -2.90 -26.85 -12.64
N GLU A 18 -3.42 -27.31 -11.50
CA GLU A 18 -4.38 -28.42 -11.43
C GLU A 18 -5.69 -28.09 -12.16
N ILE A 19 -6.15 -26.84 -12.04
CA ILE A 19 -7.34 -26.36 -12.77
C ILE A 19 -7.07 -26.32 -14.28
N ALA A 20 -5.91 -25.81 -14.70
CA ALA A 20 -5.52 -25.79 -16.11
C ALA A 20 -5.38 -27.20 -16.69
N GLU A 21 -4.84 -28.14 -15.92
CA GLU A 21 -4.75 -29.55 -16.33
C GLU A 21 -6.13 -30.19 -16.47
N ALA A 22 -7.05 -29.93 -15.54
CA ALA A 22 -8.43 -30.39 -15.64
C ALA A 22 -9.15 -29.85 -16.89
N VAL A 23 -8.86 -28.62 -17.30
CA VAL A 23 -9.37 -28.03 -18.55
C VAL A 23 -8.71 -28.69 -19.77
N ARG A 24 -7.38 -28.88 -19.74
CA ARG A 24 -6.60 -29.52 -20.82
C ARG A 24 -7.07 -30.97 -21.06
N ASN A 25 -7.42 -31.67 -20.00
CA ASN A 25 -7.93 -33.05 -20.02
C ASN A 25 -9.45 -33.14 -20.28
N GLY A 26 -10.12 -32.02 -20.54
CA GLY A 26 -11.55 -31.99 -20.88
C GLY A 26 -12.51 -32.32 -19.73
N VAL A 27 -12.05 -32.30 -18.47
CA VAL A 27 -12.87 -32.57 -17.29
C VAL A 27 -13.88 -31.43 -17.04
N VAL A 28 -13.46 -30.20 -17.33
CA VAL A 28 -14.26 -28.97 -17.22
C VAL A 28 -13.88 -28.00 -18.33
N THR A 29 -14.79 -27.10 -18.70
CA THR A 29 -14.46 -25.96 -19.56
C THR A 29 -14.32 -24.67 -18.75
N ILE A 30 -13.64 -23.66 -19.33
CA ILE A 30 -13.56 -22.32 -18.72
C ILE A 30 -14.97 -21.74 -18.45
N TYR A 31 -15.93 -21.98 -19.36
CA TYR A 31 -17.32 -21.54 -19.18
C TYR A 31 -18.01 -22.21 -17.98
N GLU A 32 -17.76 -23.50 -17.76
CA GLU A 32 -18.32 -24.22 -16.61
C GLU A 32 -17.70 -23.78 -15.29
N LEU A 33 -16.42 -23.38 -15.31
CA LEU A 33 -15.76 -22.77 -14.15
C LEU A 33 -16.36 -21.40 -13.82
N GLU A 34 -16.70 -20.58 -14.82
CA GLU A 34 -17.33 -19.27 -14.58
C GLU A 34 -18.74 -19.38 -14.02
N LYS A 35 -19.56 -20.27 -14.58
CA LYS A 35 -20.98 -20.39 -14.20
C LYS A 35 -21.20 -21.30 -12.99
N GLY A 36 -20.34 -22.29 -12.79
CA GLY A 36 -20.56 -23.39 -11.84
C GLY A 36 -19.89 -23.21 -10.47
N THR A 37 -19.15 -22.12 -10.25
CA THR A 37 -18.33 -21.93 -9.04
C THR A 37 -18.79 -20.80 -8.12
N GLU A 38 -20.02 -20.29 -8.31
CA GLU A 38 -20.63 -19.22 -7.50
C GLU A 38 -19.71 -17.98 -7.33
N GLY A 39 -18.86 -17.68 -8.32
CA GLY A 39 -17.93 -16.56 -8.30
C GLY A 39 -16.54 -16.86 -7.72
N ALA A 40 -16.25 -18.11 -7.33
CA ALA A 40 -14.90 -18.51 -6.88
C ALA A 40 -13.86 -18.46 -8.01
N PHE A 41 -14.27 -18.62 -9.27
CA PHE A 41 -13.40 -18.43 -10.44
C PHE A 41 -13.22 -16.95 -10.78
N THR A 42 -12.42 -16.26 -9.97
CA THR A 42 -12.18 -14.81 -10.12
C THR A 42 -11.43 -14.45 -11.42
N PRO A 43 -11.53 -13.19 -11.91
CA PRO A 43 -10.81 -12.74 -13.11
C PRO A 43 -9.29 -12.94 -13.05
N LEU A 44 -8.68 -12.84 -11.87
CA LEU A 44 -7.24 -13.07 -11.67
C LEU A 44 -6.89 -14.55 -11.80
N LEU A 45 -7.72 -15.43 -11.24
CA LEU A 45 -7.54 -16.87 -11.36
C LEU A 45 -7.72 -17.33 -12.81
N ARG A 46 -8.73 -16.78 -13.51
CA ARG A 46 -8.94 -16.99 -14.94
C ARG A 46 -7.70 -16.64 -15.76
N LYS A 47 -7.15 -15.44 -15.59
CA LYS A 47 -5.95 -14.99 -16.31
C LYS A 47 -4.75 -15.92 -16.06
N ARG A 48 -4.58 -16.42 -14.83
CA ARG A 48 -3.52 -17.39 -14.49
C ARG A 48 -3.72 -18.73 -15.19
N VAL A 49 -4.94 -19.28 -15.16
CA VAL A 49 -5.28 -20.54 -15.83
C VAL A 49 -5.10 -20.44 -17.34
N GLU A 50 -5.57 -19.36 -17.97
CA GLU A 50 -5.38 -19.11 -19.41
C GLU A 50 -3.90 -18.98 -19.80
N THR A 51 -3.09 -18.35 -18.94
CA THR A 51 -1.63 -18.25 -19.15
C THR A 51 -0.96 -19.64 -19.14
N ILE A 52 -1.36 -20.52 -18.22
CA ILE A 52 -0.83 -21.89 -18.12
C ILE A 52 -1.32 -22.76 -19.29
N LEU A 53 -2.54 -22.54 -19.78
CA LEU A 53 -3.06 -23.23 -20.97
C LEU A 53 -2.34 -22.80 -22.26
N ALA A 54 -1.91 -21.54 -22.35
CA ALA A 54 -1.16 -21.01 -23.49
C ALA A 54 0.31 -21.44 -23.50
N ALA A 55 0.87 -21.85 -22.36
CA ALA A 55 2.23 -22.36 -22.28
C ALA A 55 2.32 -23.81 -22.82
N PRO A 56 3.40 -24.16 -23.56
CA PRO A 56 3.71 -25.55 -23.89
C PRO A 56 3.74 -26.41 -22.61
N PRO A 57 3.34 -27.69 -22.65
CA PRO A 57 3.37 -28.53 -21.46
C PRO A 57 4.81 -28.61 -20.94
N GLU A 58 5.07 -27.99 -19.80
CA GLU A 58 6.27 -28.28 -19.02
C GLU A 58 6.28 -29.79 -18.70
N PRO A 59 7.42 -30.48 -18.80
CA PRO A 59 7.50 -31.87 -18.38
C PRO A 59 7.12 -31.97 -16.90
N ALA A 60 6.26 -32.94 -16.59
CA ALA A 60 5.71 -33.19 -15.27
C ALA A 60 6.82 -33.19 -14.21
N VAL A 61 6.75 -32.25 -13.28
CA VAL A 61 7.53 -32.32 -12.05
C VAL A 61 6.88 -33.41 -11.19
N GLU A 62 7.46 -34.60 -11.23
CA GLU A 62 7.17 -35.70 -10.30
C GLU A 62 7.30 -35.18 -8.85
N PRO A 63 6.43 -35.62 -7.92
CA PRO A 63 6.53 -35.22 -6.53
C PRO A 63 7.82 -35.80 -5.94
N GLN A 64 8.78 -34.95 -5.60
CA GLN A 64 10.00 -35.42 -4.94
C GLN A 64 9.64 -36.06 -3.59
N PRO A 65 10.06 -37.32 -3.34
CA PRO A 65 9.88 -37.97 -2.06
C PRO A 65 10.79 -37.31 -1.03
N GLN A 66 10.27 -37.12 0.18
CA GLN A 66 11.08 -36.83 1.36
C GLN A 66 12.13 -37.93 1.51
N SER A 67 13.40 -37.63 1.25
CA SER A 67 14.52 -38.54 1.51
C SER A 67 15.53 -37.89 2.47
N VAL A 68 15.53 -38.43 3.68
CA VAL A 68 16.57 -38.33 4.71
C VAL A 68 17.96 -38.45 4.09
N PRO A 69 18.93 -37.56 4.38
CA PRO A 69 20.30 -37.76 3.94
C PRO A 69 21.07 -38.57 4.99
N THR A 70 21.26 -39.86 4.70
CA THR A 70 22.37 -40.66 5.24
C THR A 70 23.45 -40.77 4.17
N HIS A 71 24.63 -40.21 4.41
CA HIS A 71 25.88 -40.61 3.75
C HIS A 71 27.09 -40.29 4.65
N PRO A 72 28.22 -40.99 4.46
CA PRO A 72 28.97 -41.63 5.53
C PRO A 72 30.08 -40.77 6.12
N VAL A 73 30.49 -41.19 7.31
CA VAL A 73 31.62 -40.73 8.12
C VAL A 73 32.90 -40.56 7.28
N ALA A 74 33.38 -39.32 7.20
CA ALA A 74 34.79 -39.00 7.04
C ALA A 74 35.19 -38.12 8.24
N VAL A 75 36.13 -38.62 9.05
CA VAL A 75 36.61 -37.97 10.27
C VAL A 75 37.74 -37.01 9.91
N GLU A 76 37.56 -35.72 10.20
CA GLU A 76 38.65 -34.75 10.40
C GLU A 76 38.28 -33.73 11.51
N PRO A 77 39.28 -33.17 12.23
CA PRO A 77 39.21 -32.78 13.65
C PRO A 77 38.63 -31.36 13.92
N PRO A 78 38.40 -30.95 15.19
CA PRO A 78 37.44 -29.90 15.51
C PRO A 78 38.00 -28.50 15.24
N VAL A 79 37.31 -27.74 14.40
CA VAL A 79 37.52 -26.29 14.26
C VAL A 79 36.37 -25.58 14.97
N ALA A 80 36.74 -24.68 15.87
CA ALA A 80 35.91 -23.93 16.81
C ALA A 80 34.66 -23.28 16.18
N PRO A 81 33.58 -23.04 16.96
CA PRO A 81 32.36 -22.43 16.45
C PRO A 81 32.64 -20.98 16.04
N VAL A 82 32.59 -20.70 14.74
CA VAL A 82 32.48 -19.33 14.24
C VAL A 82 31.02 -18.93 14.38
N ALA A 83 30.82 -17.88 15.16
CA ALA A 83 29.54 -17.34 15.57
C ALA A 83 28.59 -17.08 14.39
N GLU A 84 27.37 -17.56 14.57
CA GLU A 84 26.15 -17.13 13.88
C GLU A 84 26.08 -15.58 13.85
N PRO A 85 25.86 -14.93 12.69
CA PRO A 85 25.60 -13.51 12.67
C PRO A 85 24.24 -13.30 13.36
N ALA A 86 24.33 -12.70 14.55
CA ALA A 86 23.21 -12.38 15.42
C ALA A 86 22.11 -11.65 14.64
N ALA A 87 20.88 -12.15 14.82
CA ALA A 87 19.67 -11.43 14.51
C ALA A 87 19.77 -9.98 15.03
N GLU A 88 19.57 -9.02 14.14
CA GLU A 88 19.45 -7.61 14.53
C GLU A 88 18.32 -7.46 15.57
N PRO A 89 18.58 -6.85 16.73
CA PRO A 89 17.55 -6.66 17.74
C PRO A 89 16.50 -5.68 17.21
N GLN A 90 15.25 -6.13 17.16
CA GLN A 90 14.09 -5.26 17.01
C GLN A 90 14.18 -4.15 18.08
N PRO A 91 14.06 -2.85 17.71
CA PRO A 91 14.07 -1.79 18.70
C PRO A 91 12.93 -1.98 19.69
N GLN A 92 13.33 -2.16 20.95
CA GLN A 92 12.47 -2.28 22.11
C GLN A 92 11.45 -1.14 22.16
N SER A 93 10.24 -1.51 22.57
CA SER A 93 9.12 -0.63 22.86
C SER A 93 9.54 0.58 23.70
N ALA A 94 9.43 1.77 23.13
CA ALA A 94 9.37 3.01 23.89
C ALA A 94 8.08 3.00 24.76
N PRO A 95 8.08 3.63 25.95
CA PRO A 95 6.92 3.65 26.83
C PRO A 95 5.74 4.32 26.13
N ALA A 96 4.55 3.76 26.32
CA ALA A 96 3.29 4.32 25.85
C ALA A 96 3.04 5.68 26.52
N ASP A 97 3.54 6.74 25.91
CA ASP A 97 3.25 8.11 26.33
C ASP A 97 1.88 8.51 25.77
N HIS A 98 0.91 8.59 26.67
CA HIS A 98 -0.45 9.10 26.49
C HIS A 98 -1.15 8.73 25.17
N ALA A 99 -1.59 7.47 25.10
CA ALA A 99 -2.63 7.08 24.14
C ALA A 99 -3.94 7.80 24.52
N GLU A 100 -4.14 9.00 23.97
CA GLU A 100 -5.43 9.67 24.03
C GLU A 100 -6.53 8.74 23.48
N PRO A 101 -7.73 8.71 24.10
CA PRO A 101 -8.82 7.87 23.64
C PRO A 101 -9.21 8.28 22.22
N GLN A 102 -8.96 7.42 21.25
CA GLN A 102 -9.45 7.62 19.89
C GLN A 102 -10.97 7.43 19.91
N THR A 103 -11.71 8.53 20.01
CA THR A 103 -13.17 8.53 19.97
C THR A 103 -13.64 8.04 18.60
N ASP A 104 -14.40 6.96 18.62
CA ASP A 104 -14.88 6.23 17.44
C ASP A 104 -16.00 7.00 16.72
N SER A 105 -15.64 8.08 16.03
CA SER A 105 -16.51 8.70 15.03
C SER A 105 -16.14 8.22 13.63
N LYS A 106 -17.07 7.50 12.99
CA LYS A 106 -16.99 7.08 11.58
C LYS A 106 -17.10 8.29 10.65
N GLY A 107 -15.99 8.98 10.39
CA GLY A 107 -15.94 10.08 9.43
C GLY A 107 -14.55 10.26 8.82
N MET A 108 -14.50 10.74 7.57
CA MET A 108 -13.22 11.15 6.95
C MET A 108 -12.74 12.46 7.57
N PHE A 109 -11.44 12.74 7.48
CA PHE A 109 -10.80 13.96 7.99
C PHE A 109 -10.92 14.15 9.49
N ARG A 110 -10.92 13.06 10.27
CA ARG A 110 -10.83 13.18 11.72
C ARG A 110 -9.46 13.76 12.10
N ASN A 111 -9.48 14.89 12.80
CA ASN A 111 -8.28 15.63 13.23
C ASN A 111 -7.31 15.90 12.06
N PRO A 112 -7.71 16.69 11.06
CA PRO A 112 -6.98 16.78 9.80
C PRO A 112 -5.64 17.54 9.90
N PHE A 113 -5.44 18.28 10.99
CA PHE A 113 -4.19 19.00 11.29
C PHE A 113 -3.30 18.22 12.27
N SER A 114 -3.64 16.96 12.58
CA SER A 114 -2.84 16.08 13.44
C SER A 114 -2.00 15.11 12.62
N PHE A 115 -0.77 14.87 13.08
CA PHE A 115 0.13 13.85 12.51
C PHE A 115 -0.16 12.44 13.02
N LYS A 116 -0.99 12.30 14.07
CA LYS A 116 -1.29 11.01 14.69
C LYS A 116 -2.38 10.27 13.91
N GLY A 117 -2.23 8.95 13.83
CA GLY A 117 -3.20 8.07 13.19
C GLY A 117 -2.86 7.73 11.74
N ARG A 118 -3.85 7.15 11.06
CA ARG A 118 -3.72 6.55 9.72
C ARG A 118 -4.84 7.03 8.82
N ILE A 119 -4.52 7.30 7.55
CA ILE A 119 -5.52 7.61 6.53
C ILE A 119 -5.38 6.72 5.31
N ARG A 120 -6.53 6.40 4.70
CA ARG A 120 -6.60 5.59 3.48
C ARG A 120 -6.44 6.47 2.24
N ARG A 121 -6.23 5.81 1.09
CA ARG A 121 -6.09 6.45 -0.23
C ARG A 121 -7.18 7.46 -0.60
N LEU A 122 -8.44 7.23 -0.21
CA LEU A 122 -9.54 8.13 -0.56
C LEU A 122 -9.42 9.48 0.16
N GLU A 123 -9.26 9.46 1.50
CA GLU A 123 -9.01 10.68 2.28
C GLU A 123 -7.72 11.36 1.84
N TYR A 124 -6.67 10.58 1.57
CA TYR A 124 -5.41 11.10 1.07
C TYR A 124 -5.53 11.77 -0.30
N GLY A 125 -6.19 11.13 -1.26
CA GLY A 125 -6.44 11.69 -2.59
C GLY A 125 -7.28 12.95 -2.54
N LEU A 126 -8.29 13.01 -1.69
CA LEU A 126 -9.07 14.24 -1.49
C LEU A 126 -8.25 15.34 -0.80
N SER A 127 -7.38 14.98 0.15
CA SER A 127 -6.42 15.94 0.75
C SER A 127 -5.49 16.54 -0.31
N PHE A 128 -5.02 15.69 -1.24
CA PHE A 128 -4.20 16.10 -2.36
C PHE A 128 -4.95 17.07 -3.30
N ILE A 129 -6.21 16.76 -3.62
CA ILE A 129 -7.07 17.64 -4.45
C ILE A 129 -7.29 18.99 -3.77
N ILE A 130 -7.62 19.01 -2.47
CA ILE A 130 -7.83 20.25 -1.70
C ILE A 130 -6.56 21.11 -1.76
N TYR A 131 -5.40 20.52 -1.52
CA TYR A 131 -4.12 21.22 -1.58
C TYR A 131 -3.80 21.71 -2.99
N PHE A 132 -4.04 20.91 -4.02
CA PHE A 132 -3.83 21.29 -5.41
C PHE A 132 -4.69 22.50 -5.82
N VAL A 133 -5.99 22.49 -5.48
CA VAL A 133 -6.89 23.62 -5.73
C VAL A 133 -6.40 24.89 -5.02
N PHE A 134 -5.98 24.77 -3.76
CA PHE A 134 -5.41 25.89 -3.02
C PHE A 134 -4.17 26.48 -3.71
N ILE A 135 -3.25 25.64 -4.17
CA ILE A 135 -2.04 26.08 -4.89
C ILE A 135 -2.41 26.80 -6.20
N VAL A 136 -3.33 26.24 -7.00
CA VAL A 136 -3.75 26.87 -8.27
C VAL A 136 -4.37 28.24 -8.03
N ILE A 137 -5.29 28.37 -7.07
CA ILE A 137 -5.90 29.66 -6.73
C ILE A 137 -4.84 30.64 -6.23
N SER A 138 -3.94 30.19 -5.36
CA SER A 138 -2.88 31.04 -4.80
C SER A 138 -1.93 31.55 -5.88
N GLN A 139 -1.62 30.72 -6.90
CA GLN A 139 -0.82 31.12 -8.06
C GLN A 139 -1.53 32.20 -8.90
N ILE A 140 -2.80 31.99 -9.25
CA ILE A 140 -3.59 32.97 -10.02
C ILE A 140 -3.64 34.32 -9.30
N VAL A 141 -3.88 34.32 -7.98
CA VAL A 141 -3.90 35.55 -7.18
C VAL A 141 -2.51 36.19 -7.12
N SER A 142 -1.46 35.39 -6.94
CA SER A 142 -0.09 35.90 -6.87
C SER A 142 0.33 36.55 -8.20
N ASP A 143 0.01 35.91 -9.33
CA ASP A 143 0.33 36.42 -10.67
C ASP A 143 -0.33 37.76 -10.95
N ASP A 144 -1.62 37.91 -10.59
CA ASP A 144 -2.35 39.19 -10.70
C ASP A 144 -1.70 40.31 -9.87
N ILE A 145 -1.32 40.01 -8.62
CA ILE A 145 -0.66 40.98 -7.73
C ILE A 145 0.74 41.35 -8.23
N ILE A 146 1.52 40.36 -8.69
CA ILE A 146 2.86 40.59 -9.27
C ILE A 146 2.75 41.47 -10.51
N TYR A 147 1.79 41.18 -11.39
CA TYR A 147 1.54 41.99 -12.58
C TYR A 147 1.23 43.44 -12.19
N LYS A 148 0.26 43.68 -11.30
CA LYS A 148 -0.11 45.03 -10.86
C LYS A 148 1.07 45.79 -10.22
N TYR A 149 1.89 45.10 -9.45
CA TYR A 149 3.10 45.71 -8.88
C TYR A 149 4.12 46.09 -9.96
N ALA A 150 4.34 45.22 -10.97
CA ALA A 150 5.28 45.47 -12.05
C ALA A 150 4.88 46.66 -12.95
N TYR A 151 3.57 46.91 -13.13
CA TYR A 151 3.05 48.03 -13.91
C TYR A 151 2.78 49.30 -13.09
N GLY A 152 3.02 49.28 -11.77
CA GLY A 152 2.90 50.44 -10.90
C GLY A 152 1.47 50.74 -10.42
N ASP A 153 0.53 49.81 -10.60
CA ASP A 153 -0.86 49.94 -10.12
C ASP A 153 -0.98 49.69 -8.61
N VAL A 154 0.05 49.10 -7.99
CA VAL A 154 0.10 48.76 -6.56
C VAL A 154 1.42 49.25 -5.97
N SER A 155 1.35 49.92 -4.81
CA SER A 155 2.53 50.40 -4.10
C SER A 155 3.36 49.26 -3.48
N SER A 156 4.63 49.53 -3.14
CA SER A 156 5.48 48.54 -2.46
C SER A 156 4.91 48.10 -1.10
N ALA A 157 4.26 49.00 -0.36
CA ALA A 157 3.64 48.69 0.92
C ALA A 157 2.43 47.75 0.75
N GLU A 158 1.59 47.99 -0.25
CA GLU A 158 0.45 47.11 -0.56
C GLU A 158 0.92 45.74 -1.03
N TYR A 159 1.91 45.68 -1.92
CA TYR A 159 2.51 44.42 -2.39
C TYR A 159 3.04 43.57 -1.21
N GLN A 160 3.77 44.18 -0.27
CA GLN A 160 4.23 43.51 0.95
C GLN A 160 3.07 43.03 1.83
N GLY A 161 2.00 43.83 1.93
CA GLY A 161 0.76 43.45 2.61
C GLY A 161 0.14 42.19 2.01
N TYR A 162 0.01 42.12 0.68
CA TYR A 162 -0.50 40.94 -0.01
C TYR A 162 0.34 39.70 0.25
N LEU A 163 1.67 39.79 0.14
CA LEU A 163 2.56 38.67 0.42
C LEU A 163 2.43 38.17 1.87
N THR A 164 2.29 39.10 2.82
CA THR A 164 2.11 38.76 4.24
C THR A 164 0.81 38.01 4.47
N ILE A 165 -0.30 38.48 3.89
CA ILE A 165 -1.60 37.82 3.98
C ILE A 165 -1.56 36.43 3.34
N LEU A 166 -0.99 36.31 2.14
CA LEU A 166 -0.81 35.03 1.45
C LEU A 166 0.00 34.05 2.30
N LEU A 167 1.08 34.50 2.93
CA LEU A 167 1.89 33.67 3.82
C LEU A 167 1.08 33.15 5.01
N ILE A 168 0.35 34.03 5.70
CA ILE A 168 -0.49 33.68 6.86
C ILE A 168 -1.55 32.63 6.47
N ILE A 169 -2.22 32.84 5.34
CA ILE A 169 -3.23 31.90 4.83
C ILE A 169 -2.58 30.57 4.44
N SER A 170 -1.37 30.59 3.88
CA SER A 170 -0.72 29.37 3.38
C SER A 170 -0.27 28.42 4.49
N ILE A 171 0.11 28.92 5.67
CA ILE A 171 0.60 28.12 6.80
C ILE A 171 -0.33 26.94 7.14
N PRO A 172 -1.65 27.13 7.40
CA PRO A 172 -2.54 26.03 7.72
C PRO A 172 -2.72 25.03 6.57
N PHE A 173 -2.66 25.46 5.30
CA PHE A 173 -2.76 24.55 4.15
C PHE A 173 -1.53 23.67 4.01
N TYR A 174 -0.32 24.24 4.17
CA TYR A 174 0.91 23.45 4.20
C TYR A 174 0.91 22.48 5.37
N TRP A 175 0.51 22.94 6.56
CA TRP A 175 0.42 22.09 7.75
C TRP A 175 -0.55 20.92 7.55
N PHE A 176 -1.74 21.20 7.03
CA PHE A 176 -2.73 20.19 6.65
C PHE A 176 -2.11 19.17 5.70
N PHE A 177 -1.47 19.61 4.61
CA PHE A 177 -0.92 18.69 3.62
C PHE A 177 0.17 17.77 4.19
N ILE A 178 1.10 18.33 4.99
CA ILE A 178 2.16 17.57 5.65
C ILE A 178 1.58 16.58 6.67
N ALA A 179 0.53 16.98 7.41
CA ALA A 179 -0.15 16.11 8.36
C ALA A 179 -0.84 14.93 7.67
N GLN A 180 -1.53 15.16 6.56
CA GLN A 180 -2.18 14.10 5.79
C GLN A 180 -1.15 13.16 5.16
N ASN A 181 -0.07 13.69 4.56
CA ASN A 181 1.05 12.87 4.07
C ASN A 181 1.63 11.97 5.18
N CYS A 182 1.86 12.54 6.37
CA CYS A 182 2.37 11.81 7.53
C CYS A 182 1.45 10.64 7.92
N LYS A 183 0.14 10.90 8.09
CA LYS A 183 -0.84 9.85 8.38
C LYS A 183 -0.94 8.80 7.26
N ARG A 184 -0.63 9.17 6.02
CA ARG A 184 -0.62 8.24 4.89
C ARG A 184 0.64 7.36 4.90
N CYS A 185 1.81 7.93 5.22
CA CYS A 185 3.03 7.16 5.48
C CYS A 185 2.80 6.14 6.61
N HIS A 186 2.15 6.58 7.69
CA HIS A 186 1.78 5.72 8.81
C HIS A 186 0.85 4.58 8.41
N ASP A 187 -0.08 4.81 7.48
CA ASP A 187 -0.97 3.76 6.99
C ASP A 187 -0.22 2.67 6.21
N VAL A 188 0.87 2.99 5.52
CA VAL A 188 1.74 2.00 4.86
C VAL A 188 2.85 1.45 5.77
N GLY A 189 2.87 1.86 7.05
CA GLY A 189 3.81 1.37 8.06
C GLY A 189 5.16 2.10 8.07
N HIS A 190 5.32 3.14 7.25
CA HIS A 190 6.53 3.96 7.19
C HIS A 190 6.45 5.15 8.17
N SER A 191 7.60 5.75 8.48
CA SER A 191 7.63 6.95 9.33
C SER A 191 7.06 8.16 8.60
N GLY A 192 6.52 9.13 9.36
CA GLY A 192 6.05 10.39 8.80
C GLY A 192 7.11 11.16 7.99
N TRP A 193 8.40 10.95 8.30
CA TRP A 193 9.54 11.53 7.61
C TRP A 193 9.75 11.00 6.19
N SER A 194 9.23 9.81 5.86
CA SER A 194 9.35 9.25 4.51
C SER A 194 8.76 10.15 3.43
N GLN A 195 7.84 11.06 3.77
CA GLN A 195 7.28 12.03 2.83
C GLN A 195 8.32 12.99 2.23
N LEU A 196 9.49 13.16 2.86
CA LEU A 196 10.58 13.98 2.35
C LEU A 196 11.33 13.31 1.18
N ILE A 197 11.13 12.01 0.97
CA ILE A 197 11.70 11.30 -0.18
C ILE A 197 11.05 11.87 -1.44
N PRO A 198 11.85 12.36 -2.41
CA PRO A 198 11.32 12.90 -3.66
C PRO A 198 10.35 11.92 -4.33
N PHE A 199 9.23 12.45 -4.82
CA PHE A 199 8.15 11.72 -5.49
C PHE A 199 7.41 10.66 -4.67
N TYR A 200 7.82 10.37 -3.44
CA TYR A 200 7.18 9.34 -2.62
C TYR A 200 5.71 9.65 -2.29
N VAL A 201 5.38 10.94 -2.13
CA VAL A 201 3.99 11.41 -1.98
C VAL A 201 3.07 10.96 -3.13
N PHE A 202 3.58 10.85 -4.35
CA PHE A 202 2.79 10.34 -5.47
C PHE A 202 2.65 8.82 -5.42
N ALA A 203 3.68 8.08 -5.01
CA ALA A 203 3.60 6.63 -4.82
C ALA A 203 2.54 6.25 -3.77
N LEU A 204 2.43 7.04 -2.70
CA LEU A 204 1.45 6.86 -1.62
C LEU A 204 -0.01 6.93 -2.09
N LEU A 205 -0.31 7.56 -3.23
CA LEU A 205 -1.65 7.58 -3.83
C LEU A 205 -2.11 6.18 -4.25
N PHE A 206 -1.17 5.30 -4.62
CA PHE A 206 -1.47 3.98 -5.18
C PHE A 206 -1.19 2.85 -4.20
N GLU A 207 -0.22 3.02 -3.31
CA GLU A 207 0.23 1.99 -2.39
C GLU A 207 -0.88 1.45 -1.48
N ARG A 208 -0.78 0.19 -1.04
CA ARG A 208 -1.75 -0.41 -0.12
C ARG A 208 -1.30 -0.20 1.32
N GLY A 209 -2.22 0.27 2.17
CA GLY A 209 -1.98 0.35 3.62
C GLY A 209 -1.80 -1.03 4.27
N THR A 210 -1.14 -1.06 5.42
CA THR A 210 -0.92 -2.26 6.23
C THR A 210 -2.25 -2.85 6.69
N ILE A 211 -2.36 -4.17 6.64
CA ILE A 211 -3.55 -4.90 7.09
C ILE A 211 -3.50 -5.03 8.61
N GLY A 212 -4.65 -4.78 9.27
CA GLY A 212 -4.74 -4.81 10.73
C GLY A 212 -4.12 -3.59 11.39
N ASP A 213 -4.01 -3.66 12.71
CA ASP A 213 -3.43 -2.61 13.54
C ASP A 213 -1.92 -2.53 13.33
N ASN A 214 -1.38 -1.31 13.42
CA ASN A 214 0.06 -1.09 13.38
C ASN A 214 0.46 -0.10 14.49
N LYS A 215 1.77 0.16 14.65
CA LYS A 215 2.29 1.07 15.70
C LYS A 215 1.74 2.51 15.66
N TYR A 216 1.10 2.92 14.55
CA TYR A 216 0.50 4.24 14.36
C TYR A 216 -1.02 4.24 14.61
N GLY A 217 -1.63 3.09 14.88
CA GLY A 217 -3.02 2.96 15.30
C GLY A 217 -3.81 1.89 14.54
N LYS A 218 -5.11 1.88 14.84
CA LYS A 218 -6.05 0.90 14.31
C LYS A 218 -6.19 0.94 12.79
N ASN A 219 -6.56 -0.19 12.20
CA ASN A 219 -6.86 -0.28 10.78
C ASN A 219 -8.00 0.67 10.38
N PRO A 220 -7.78 1.66 9.48
CA PRO A 220 -8.82 2.60 9.07
C PRO A 220 -9.91 1.98 8.16
N LYS A 221 -9.90 0.66 7.96
CA LYS A 221 -11.00 -0.08 7.30
C LYS A 221 -12.05 -0.61 8.26
N GLU A 222 -11.69 -0.76 9.52
CA GLU A 222 -12.55 -1.32 10.58
C GLU A 222 -13.38 -0.19 11.22
#